data_AF-A0A9W5TQG2-F1
#
_entry.id   AF-A0A9W5TQG2-F1
#
_cell.length_a   1.000
_cell.length_b   1.000
_cell.length_c   1.000
_cell.angle_alpha   90.00
_cell.angle_beta   90.00
_cell.angle_gamma   90.00
#
_symmetry.space_group_name_H-M   'P 1'
#
loop_
_entity.id
_entity.type
_entity.pdbx_description
1 polymer ?
#
loop_
_entity_poly.entity_id
_entity_poly.type
_entity_poly.pdbx_seq_one_letter_code
_entity_poly.pdbx_strand_id
1 'polypeptide(L)'
;MTEETPGAAAENPQPPELPAALLDPRPVIVAIACGWLLALVLSFTVESLHTWRPITIAGLGVGVLGTSIFLWQRHAVRRGSRGAQHGLT
;
A
#
# COMPACT_ATOMS: atom_id res chain seq x y z
N MET A 1 49.84 18.95 -25.00
CA MET A 1 49.65 18.01 -23.89
C MET A 1 48.83 18.74 -22.83
N THR A 2 47.53 18.83 -23.05
CA THR A 2 46.55 19.43 -22.15
C THR A 2 45.93 18.30 -21.37
N GLU A 3 46.21 18.25 -20.06
CA GLU A 3 45.56 17.30 -19.16
C GLU A 3 44.14 17.78 -18.89
N GLU A 4 43.17 17.18 -19.58
CA GLU A 4 41.78 17.19 -19.13
C GLU A 4 41.71 16.27 -17.91
N THR A 5 41.89 16.82 -16.71
CA THR A 5 41.51 16.15 -15.47
C THR A 5 40.01 15.85 -15.57
N PRO A 6 39.56 14.59 -15.69
CA PRO A 6 38.14 14.29 -15.71
C PRO A 6 37.58 14.78 -14.38
N GLY A 7 36.75 15.82 -14.44
CA GLY A 7 36.06 16.36 -13.27
C GLY A 7 35.44 15.20 -12.53
N ALA A 8 35.91 14.98 -11.30
CA ALA A 8 35.38 13.98 -10.38
C ALA A 8 33.86 14.08 -10.44
N ALA A 9 33.23 13.08 -11.05
CA ALA A 9 31.78 12.95 -11.05
C ALA A 9 31.37 13.00 -9.58
N ALA A 10 30.70 14.08 -9.18
CA ALA A 10 30.20 14.22 -7.82
C ALA A 10 29.32 13.01 -7.55
N GLU A 11 29.84 12.08 -6.74
CA GLU A 11 29.15 10.87 -6.32
C GLU A 11 27.90 11.33 -5.57
N ASN A 12 26.75 11.27 -6.25
CA ASN A 12 25.49 11.69 -5.66
C ASN A 12 25.24 10.77 -4.45
N PRO A 13 25.12 11.30 -3.22
CA PRO A 13 24.90 10.49 -2.05
C PRO A 13 23.64 9.65 -2.24
N GLN A 14 23.81 8.33 -2.32
CA GLN A 14 22.69 7.43 -2.53
C GLN A 14 21.87 7.40 -1.23
N PRO A 15 20.59 7.81 -1.26
CA PRO A 15 19.79 7.87 -0.05
C PRO A 15 19.69 6.47 0.56
N PRO A 16 19.76 6.35 1.90
CA PRO A 16 19.66 5.07 2.57
C PRO A 16 18.35 4.38 2.18
N GLU A 17 18.44 3.09 1.91
CA GLU A 17 17.30 2.27 1.53
C GLU A 17 16.22 2.31 2.63
N LEU A 18 15.02 2.73 2.25
CA LEU A 18 13.88 2.78 3.18
C LEU A 18 13.53 1.36 3.63
N PRO A 19 13.26 1.15 4.93
CA PRO A 19 12.87 -0.15 5.46
C PRO A 19 11.72 -0.77 4.65
N ALA A 20 11.86 -2.03 4.23
CA ALA A 20 10.88 -2.72 3.39
C ALA A 20 9.45 -2.70 3.96
N ALA A 21 9.31 -2.60 5.28
CA ALA A 21 8.02 -2.49 5.95
C ALA A 21 7.26 -1.18 5.64
N LEU A 22 7.96 -0.07 5.37
CA LEU A 22 7.34 1.20 4.96
C LEU A 22 6.89 1.18 3.49
N LEU A 23 7.45 0.28 2.69
CA LEU A 23 7.13 0.11 1.28
C LEU A 23 6.02 -0.93 1.05
N ASP A 24 5.74 -1.78 2.04
CA ASP A 24 4.68 -2.78 1.96
C ASP A 24 3.34 -2.18 2.43
N PRO A 25 2.30 -2.10 1.58
CA PRO A 25 1.00 -1.58 2.00
C PRO A 25 0.21 -2.55 2.90
N ARG A 26 0.62 -3.83 3.00
CA ARG A 26 -0.12 -4.87 3.73
C ARG A 26 -0.34 -4.56 5.22
N PRO A 27 0.65 -4.10 6.00
CA PRO A 27 0.46 -3.82 7.42
C PRO A 27 -0.60 -2.73 7.67
N VAL A 28 -0.65 -1.71 6.81
CA VAL A 28 -1.64 -0.62 6.91
C VAL A 28 -3.05 -1.13 6.65
N ILE A 29 -3.23 -1.96 5.61
CA ILE A 29 -4.53 -2.59 5.30
C ILE A 29 -5.02 -3.41 6.49
N VAL A 30 -4.15 -4.23 7.09
CA VAL A 30 -4.49 -5.06 8.25
C VAL A 30 -4.85 -4.20 9.46
N ALA A 31 -4.06 -3.16 9.76
CA ALA A 31 -4.33 -2.28 10.89
C ALA A 31 -5.69 -1.59 10.78
N ILE A 32 -6.01 -1.05 9.59
CA ILE A 32 -7.31 -0.39 9.33
C ILE A 32 -8.47 -1.39 9.41
N ALA A 33 -8.30 -2.59 8.84
CA ALA A 33 -9.33 -3.63 8.90
C ALA A 33 -9.61 -4.06 10.36
N CYS A 34 -8.56 -4.27 11.16
CA CYS A 34 -8.69 -4.56 12.59
C CYS A 34 -9.38 -3.42 13.35
N GLY A 35 -9.04 -2.15 13.04
CA GLY A 35 -9.68 -0.99 13.64
C GLY A 35 -11.19 -0.94 13.38
N TRP A 36 -11.61 -1.18 12.14
CA TRP A 36 -13.03 -1.22 11.79
C TRP A 36 -13.78 -2.41 12.40
N LEU A 37 -13.15 -3.59 12.46
CA LEU A 37 -13.72 -4.75 13.14
C LEU A 37 -13.90 -4.50 14.63
N LEU A 38 -12.90 -3.90 15.28
CA LEU A 38 -13.00 -3.53 16.69
C LEU A 38 -14.11 -2.51 16.92
N ALA A 39 -14.19 -1.46 16.10
CA ALA A 39 -15.23 -0.45 16.18
C ALA A 39 -16.63 -1.06 15.98
N LEU A 40 -16.79 -2.00 15.03
CA LEU A 40 -18.02 -2.74 14.84
C LEU A 40 -18.40 -3.48 16.13
N VAL A 41 -17.50 -4.29 16.70
CA VAL A 41 -17.76 -5.04 17.94
C VAL A 41 -18.15 -4.10 19.09
N LEU A 42 -17.44 -2.98 19.24
CA LEU A 42 -17.77 -1.98 20.26
C LEU A 42 -19.16 -1.37 20.06
N SER A 43 -19.60 -1.13 18.82
CA SER A 43 -20.93 -0.58 18.54
C SER A 43 -22.10 -1.51 18.92
N PHE A 44 -21.84 -2.80 19.10
CA PHE A 44 -22.84 -3.79 19.54
C PHE A 44 -22.71 -4.17 21.02
N THR A 45 -21.55 -3.96 21.63
CA THR A 45 -21.29 -4.33 23.03
C THR A 45 -21.37 -3.15 24.00
N VAL A 46 -21.18 -1.92 23.51
CA VAL A 46 -21.19 -0.70 24.32
C VAL A 46 -22.42 0.14 23.96
N GLU A 47 -23.32 0.32 24.94
CA GLU A 47 -24.58 1.04 24.74
C GLU A 47 -24.35 2.46 24.21
N SER A 48 -23.34 3.19 24.69
CA SER A 48 -23.07 4.56 24.22
C SER A 48 -22.62 4.66 22.75
N LEU A 49 -22.25 3.54 22.13
CA LEU A 49 -21.73 3.47 20.75
C LEU A 49 -22.75 2.90 19.76
N HIS A 50 -24.00 2.66 20.15
CA HIS A 50 -25.01 2.06 19.26
C HIS A 50 -25.26 2.87 17.98
N THR A 51 -25.14 4.19 18.04
CA THR A 51 -25.29 5.10 16.87
C THR A 51 -24.17 4.97 15.85
N TRP A 52 -23.04 4.34 16.20
CA TRP A 52 -21.90 4.15 15.31
C TRP A 52 -22.06 2.96 14.36
N ARG A 53 -23.03 2.08 14.60
CA ARG A 53 -23.27 0.88 13.77
C ARG A 53 -23.28 1.16 12.25
N PRO A 54 -24.08 2.10 11.72
CA PRO A 54 -24.06 2.38 10.27
C PRO A 54 -22.69 2.82 9.77
N ILE A 55 -21.95 3.60 10.57
CA ILE A 55 -20.60 4.08 10.22
C ILE A 55 -19.61 2.92 10.21
N THR A 56 -19.64 2.04 11.22
CA THR A 56 -18.76 0.86 11.31
C THR A 56 -19.00 -0.14 10.18
N ILE A 57 -20.26 -0.33 9.78
CA ILE A 57 -20.62 -1.17 8.64
C ILE A 57 -20.14 -0.53 7.34
N ALA A 58 -20.33 0.78 7.15
CA ALA A 58 -19.83 1.48 5.97
C ALA A 58 -18.31 1.40 5.87
N GLY A 59 -17.61 1.61 6.97
CA GLY A 59 -16.15 1.48 7.06
C GLY A 59 -15.65 0.08 6.72
N LEU A 60 -16.32 -0.97 7.23
CA LEU A 60 -16.03 -2.35 6.83
C LEU A 60 -16.28 -2.60 5.35
N GLY A 61 -17.39 -2.09 4.80
CA GLY A 61 -17.69 -2.21 3.37
C GLY A 61 -16.62 -1.56 2.49
N VAL A 62 -16.18 -0.35 2.86
CA VAL A 62 -15.06 0.34 2.19
C VAL A 62 -13.76 -0.44 2.32
N GLY A 63 -13.47 -0.99 3.51
CA GLY A 63 -12.28 -1.82 3.74
C GLY A 63 -12.25 -3.09 2.89
N VAL A 64 -13.40 -3.79 2.79
CA VAL A 64 -13.57 -4.97 1.92
C VAL A 64 -13.38 -4.59 0.46
N LEU A 65 -13.99 -3.50 0.01
CA LEU A 65 -13.85 -3.00 -1.35
C LEU A 65 -12.38 -2.68 -1.68
N GLY A 66 -11.72 -1.87 -0.86
CA GLY A 66 -10.32 -1.49 -1.06
C GLY A 66 -9.37 -2.69 -1.06
N THR A 67 -9.57 -3.62 -0.13
CA THR A 67 -8.78 -4.87 -0.06
C THR A 67 -9.00 -5.74 -1.30
N SER A 68 -10.24 -5.84 -1.79
CA SER A 68 -10.57 -6.61 -2.99
C SER A 68 -9.89 -6.03 -4.23
N ILE A 69 -9.89 -4.71 -4.39
CA ILE A 69 -9.17 -4.02 -5.47
C ILE A 69 -7.67 -4.27 -5.37
N PHE A 70 -7.08 -4.14 -4.18
CA PHE A 70 -5.66 -4.42 -3.95
C PHE A 70 -5.28 -5.86 -4.32
N LEU A 71 -6.10 -6.84 -3.92
CA LEU A 71 -5.87 -8.25 -4.25
C LEU A 71 -6.00 -8.50 -5.76
N TRP A 72 -6.98 -7.87 -6.42
CA TRP A 72 -7.10 -7.91 -7.88
C TRP A 72 -5.85 -7.35 -8.55
N GLN A 73 -5.40 -6.16 -8.15
CA GLN A 73 -4.20 -5.52 -8.70
C GLN A 73 -2.97 -6.43 -8.51
N ARG A 74 -2.77 -6.96 -7.30
CA ARG A 74 -1.68 -7.88 -6.99
C ARG A 74 -1.76 -9.16 -7.82
N HIS A 75 -2.96 -9.70 -8.03
CA HIS A 75 -3.19 -10.87 -8.86
C HIS A 75 -2.92 -10.58 -10.34
N ALA A 76 -3.34 -9.41 -10.86
CA ALA A 76 -3.08 -8.97 -12.23
C ALA A 76 -1.57 -8.78 -12.49
N VAL A 77 -0.84 -8.16 -11.55
CA VAL A 77 0.62 -8.03 -11.61
C VAL A 77 1.29 -9.39 -11.63
N ARG A 78 0.86 -10.33 -10.77
CA ARG A 78 1.38 -11.71 -10.74
C ARG A 78 1.04 -12.51 -12.00
N ARG A 79 -0.15 -12.32 -12.55
CA ARG A 79 -0.61 -12.95 -13.79
C ARG A 79 0.13 -12.39 -15.01
N GLY A 80 0.86 -11.30 -14.83
CA GLY A 80 1.75 -10.75 -15.83
C GLY A 80 1.00 -10.31 -17.07
N SER A 81 0.36 -9.14 -17.02
CA SER A 81 0.29 -8.34 -18.25
C SER A 81 1.70 -7.81 -18.55
N ARG A 82 2.60 -8.73 -18.89
CA ARG A 82 3.79 -8.47 -19.73
C ARG A 82 3.29 -8.19 -21.15
N GLY A 83 2.24 -7.38 -21.28
CA GLY A 83 1.67 -6.96 -22.53
C GLY A 83 2.75 -6.17 -23.26
N ALA A 84 3.29 -6.82 -24.29
CA ALA A 84 3.59 -6.26 -25.61
C ALA A 84 4.19 -4.83 -25.58
N GLN A 85 5.47 -4.58 -25.87
CA GLN A 85 6.53 -5.32 -26.55
C GLN A 85 7.88 -4.86 -25.96
N HIS A 86 8.70 -5.79 -25.47
CA HIS A 86 10.13 -5.52 -25.32
C HIS A 86 10.77 -5.80 -26.67
N GLY A 87 11.10 -4.75 -27.41
CA GLY A 87 11.89 -4.84 -28.64
C GLY A 87 11.07 -5.15 -29.89
N LEU A 88 10.50 -4.11 -30.49
CA LEU A 88 10.66 -3.98 -31.94
C LEU A 88 12.14 -3.64 -32.12
N THR A 89 12.92 -4.62 -32.56
CA THR A 89 14.32 -4.48 -32.97
C THR A 89 14.45 -3.49 -34.12
#